data_AF-A0A934VNB6-F1
#
_entry.id   AF-A0A934VNB6-F1
#
_cell.length_a   1.000
_cell.length_b   1.000
_cell.length_c   1.000
_cell.angle_alpha   90.00
_cell.angle_beta   90.00
_cell.angle_gamma   90.00
#
_symmetry.space_group_name_H-M   'P 1'
#
loop_
_entity.id
_entity.type
_entity.pdbx_description
1 polymer ?
#
loop_
_entity_poly.entity_id
_entity_poly.type
_entity_poly.pdbx_seq_one_letter_code
_entity_poly.pdbx_strand_id
1 'polypeptide(L)' 'MTLAASPSPAKENQKGTSPRPAPLHTYVVCGGESVGKTQLLASLTGKQPLPENYRGSTTVCETYRDGDLRWTDTPGLL' A
#
# COMPACT_ATOMS: atom_id res chain seq x y z
N MET A 1 -35.37 7.78 -52.44
CA MET A 1 -34.55 8.91 -51.96
C MET A 1 -33.78 8.42 -50.75
N THR A 2 -32.48 8.17 -50.91
CA THR A 2 -31.61 7.56 -49.91
C THR A 2 -31.02 8.65 -49.02
N LEU A 3 -31.33 8.64 -47.72
CA LEU A 3 -30.71 9.53 -46.73
C LEU A 3 -29.42 8.86 -46.22
N ALA A 4 -28.28 9.45 -46.57
CA ALA A 4 -26.96 9.02 -46.12
C ALA A 4 -26.80 9.27 -44.61
N ALA A 5 -26.26 8.27 -43.90
CA ALA A 5 -25.90 8.38 -42.49
C ALA A 5 -24.71 9.34 -42.30
N SER A 6 -24.83 10.26 -41.34
CA SER A 6 -23.76 11.17 -40.94
C SER A 6 -22.58 10.39 -40.33
N PRO A 7 -21.32 10.72 -40.66
CA PRO A 7 -20.16 10.06 -40.05
C PRO A 7 -20.00 10.48 -38.58
N SER A 8 -19.75 9.47 -37.73
CA SER A 8 -19.48 9.61 -36.30
C SER A 8 -18.16 10.35 -36.06
N PRO A 9 -18.05 11.28 -35.08
CA PRO A 9 -16.81 11.97 -34.80
C PRO A 9 -15.74 11.01 -34.24
N ALA A 10 -14.51 11.23 -34.70
CA ALA A 10 -13.33 10.43 -34.41
C ALA A 10 -13.08 10.25 -32.91
N LYS A 11 -12.66 9.03 -32.52
CA LYS A 11 -12.25 8.70 -31.16
C LYS A 11 -11.00 9.52 -30.80
N GLU A 12 -11.17 10.44 -29.86
CA GLU A 12 -10.08 11.17 -29.22
C GLU A 12 -9.15 10.17 -28.53
N ASN A 13 -7.92 10.12 -29.01
CA ASN A 13 -6.90 9.20 -28.55
C ASN A 13 -6.38 9.67 -27.18
N GLN A 14 -7.06 9.26 -26.10
CA GLN A 14 -6.57 9.45 -24.73
C GLN A 14 -5.30 8.63 -24.55
N LYS A 15 -4.15 9.26 -24.84
CA LYS A 15 -2.83 8.78 -24.46
C LYS A 15 -2.74 8.84 -22.94
N GLY A 16 -3.27 7.81 -22.29
CA GLY A 16 -3.19 7.63 -20.84
C GLY A 16 -1.73 7.62 -20.43
N THR A 17 -1.23 8.75 -19.95
CA THR A 17 -0.08 8.76 -19.06
C THR A 17 -0.56 8.11 -17.78
N SER A 18 -0.38 6.80 -17.64
CA SER A 18 -0.46 6.20 -16.32
C SER A 18 0.51 6.99 -15.44
N PRO A 19 0.06 7.53 -14.29
CA PRO A 19 1.00 8.20 -13.39
C PRO A 19 2.10 7.20 -13.09
N ARG A 20 3.37 7.58 -13.35
CA ARG A 20 4.50 6.82 -12.81
C ARG A 20 4.21 6.70 -11.31
N PRO A 21 4.20 5.49 -10.72
CA PRO A 21 4.01 5.38 -9.29
C PRO A 21 5.09 6.27 -8.65
N ALA A 22 4.66 7.20 -7.80
CA ALA A 22 5.56 8.02 -7.01
C ALA A 22 6.56 7.09 -6.29
N PRO A 23 7.81 7.53 -6.07
CA PRO A 23 8.81 6.68 -5.44
C PRO A 23 8.29 6.18 -4.09
N LEU A 24 8.06 4.87 -4.01
CA LEU A 24 7.61 4.20 -2.80
C LEU A 24 8.77 4.14 -1.80
N HIS A 25 8.70 4.94 -0.75
CA HIS A 25 9.69 4.89 0.33
C HIS A 25 9.40 3.71 1.25
N THR A 26 10.37 2.81 1.40
CA THR A 26 10.21 1.61 2.23
C THR A 26 10.97 1.76 3.54
N TYR A 27 10.27 1.52 4.64
CA TYR A 27 10.77 1.57 6.00
C TYR A 27 10.60 0.21 6.66
N VAL A 28 11.65 -0.25 7.34
CA VAL A 28 11.66 -1.51 8.08
C VAL A 28 11.79 -1.17 9.56
N VAL A 29 10.88 -1.71 10.37
CA VAL A 29 10.83 -1.44 11.81
C VAL A 29 11.41 -2.64 12.55
N CYS A 30 12.62 -2.45 13.10
CA CYS A 30 13.33 -3.46 13.88
C CYS A 30 13.37 -3.05 15.37
N GLY A 31 13.49 -4.04 16.26
CA GLY A 31 13.64 -3.80 17.70
C GLY A 31 13.36 -5.04 18.51
N GLY A 32 13.56 -4.96 19.83
CA GLY A 32 13.36 -6.07 20.76
C GLY A 32 11.95 -6.67 20.69
N GLU A 33 11.80 -7.89 21.20
CA GLU A 33 10.48 -8.48 21.42
C GLU A 33 9.64 -7.62 22.37
N SER A 34 8.32 -7.58 22.13
CA SER A 34 7.36 -6.90 23.01
C SER A 34 7.58 -5.40 23.28
N VAL A 35 8.39 -4.69 22.48
CA VAL A 35 8.62 -3.23 22.63
C VAL A 35 7.56 -2.33 21.97
N GLY A 36 6.50 -2.91 21.41
CA GLY A 36 5.38 -2.15 20.83
C GLY A 36 5.52 -1.74 19.35
N LYS A 37 6.40 -2.39 18.57
CA LYS A 37 6.58 -2.12 17.12
C LYS A 37 5.28 -2.16 16.33
N THR A 38 4.52 -3.25 16.49
CA THR A 38 3.23 -3.45 15.83
C THR A 38 2.18 -2.41 16.25
N GLN A 39 2.18 -2.00 17.52
CA GLN A 39 1.28 -0.95 18.02
C GLN A 39 1.64 0.43 17.43
N LEU A 40 2.93 0.72 17.29
CA LEU A 40 3.42 1.93 16.63
C LEU A 40 2.96 1.95 15.16
N LEU A 41 3.16 0.86 14.43
CA LEU A 41 2.76 0.77 13.03
C LEU A 41 1.24 0.88 12.86
N ALA A 42 0.46 0.23 13.72
CA ALA A 42 -0.99 0.39 13.73
C ALA A 42 -1.42 1.85 13.91
N SER A 43 -0.73 2.58 14.78
CA SER A 43 -0.99 4.01 15.03
C SER A 43 -0.58 4.90 13.86
N LEU A 44 0.54 4.59 13.20
CA LEU A 44 1.04 5.35 12.05
C LEU A 44 0.18 5.13 10.81
N THR A 45 -0.20 3.88 10.52
CA THR A 45 -0.90 3.55 9.26
C THR A 45 -2.42 3.55 9.40
N GLY A 46 -2.96 3.73 10.63
CA GLY A 46 -4.39 3.60 10.92
C GLY A 46 -4.97 2.21 10.64
N LYS A 47 -4.11 1.19 10.48
CA LYS A 47 -4.52 -0.19 10.19
C LYS A 47 -4.41 -1.03 11.44
N GLN A 48 -5.41 -1.88 11.67
CA GLN A 48 -5.29 -2.83 12.77
C GLN A 48 -4.34 -3.97 12.39
N PRO A 49 -3.46 -4.39 13.32
CA PRO A 49 -2.64 -5.58 13.12
C PRO A 49 -3.52 -6.81 12.91
N LEU A 50 -3.03 -7.80 12.17
CA LEU A 50 -3.68 -9.10 12.17
C LEU A 50 -3.66 -9.70 13.58
N PRO A 51 -4.73 -10.40 14.03
CA PRO A 51 -4.84 -10.96 15.38
C PRO A 51 -3.67 -11.89 15.77
N GLU A 52 -3.10 -12.57 14.77
CA GLU A 52 -1.93 -13.43 14.87
C GLU A 52 -0.65 -12.69 15.32
N ASN A 53 -0.58 -11.37 15.12
CA ASN A 53 0.55 -10.53 15.52
C ASN A 53 0.29 -9.79 16.87
N TYR A 54 -0.89 -9.97 17.48
CA TYR A 54 -1.31 -9.23 18.68
C TYR A 54 -0.78 -9.80 20.02
N ARG A 55 0.00 -10.88 20.00
CA ARG A 55 0.46 -11.61 21.20
C ARG A 55 1.96 -11.48 21.50
N GLY A 56 2.60 -10.40 21.07
CA GLY A 56 4.00 -10.10 21.39
C GLY A 56 5.03 -10.77 20.48
N SER A 57 4.58 -11.51 19.47
CA SER A 57 5.45 -12.10 18.45
C SER A 57 4.86 -11.82 17.07
N THR A 58 5.40 -10.82 16.39
CA THR A 58 5.32 -10.75 14.93
C THR A 58 6.06 -11.99 14.41
N THR A 59 5.36 -13.07 14.08
CA THR A 59 5.98 -14.34 13.64
C THR A 59 6.38 -14.31 12.16
N VAL A 60 5.84 -13.34 11.42
CA VAL A 60 6.03 -13.12 9.98
C VAL A 60 6.20 -11.64 9.71
N CYS A 61 7.00 -11.28 8.70
CA CYS A 61 7.11 -9.87 8.29
C CYS A 61 5.77 -9.39 7.73
N GLU A 62 5.22 -8.32 8.29
CA GLU A 62 3.95 -7.72 7.83
C GLU A 62 4.21 -6.38 7.16
N THR A 63 3.55 -6.12 6.02
CA THR A 63 3.72 -4.87 5.28
C THR A 63 2.45 -4.06 5.22
N TYR A 64 2.52 -2.83 5.73
CA TYR A 64 1.44 -1.85 5.71
C TYR A 64 1.73 -0.76 4.67
N ARG A 65 0.72 -0.39 3.89
CA ARG A 65 0.79 0.75 2.96
C ARG A 65 0.11 1.97 3.58
N ASP A 66 0.77 3.10 3.46
CA ASP A 66 0.33 4.41 3.91
C ASP A 66 0.72 5.45 2.85
N GLY A 67 -0.19 5.74 1.91
CA GLY A 67 0.12 6.57 0.74
C GLY A 67 1.28 6.03 -0.09
N ASP A 68 2.33 6.86 -0.23
CA ASP A 68 3.59 6.52 -0.92
C ASP A 68 4.62 5.84 0.01
N LEU A 69 4.25 5.55 1.26
CA LEU A 69 5.09 4.87 2.24
C LEU A 69 4.73 3.39 2.33
N ARG A 70 5.75 2.58 2.55
CA ARG A 70 5.64 1.16 2.85
C ARG A 70 6.34 0.86 4.17
N TRP A 71 5.57 0.42 5.15
CA TRP A 71 6.06 0.04 6.46
C TRP A 71 6.15 -1.48 6.55
N THR A 72 7.29 -2.01 6.97
CA THR A 72 7.48 -3.46 7.19
C THR A 72 7.74 -3.70 8.67
N ASP A 73 6.79 -4.32 9.36
CA ASP A 73 6.99 -4.87 10.71
C ASP A 73 7.83 -6.14 10.60
N THR A 74 8.79 -6.29 11.50
CA THR A 74 9.62 -7.49 11.59
C THR A 74 9.43 -8.18 12.93
N PRO A 75 9.69 -9.50 13.00
CA PRO A 75 9.85 -10.19 14.26
C PRO A 75 10.76 -9.44 15.24
N GLY A 76 10.47 -9.58 16.53
CA GLY A 76 11.34 -9.03 17.57
C GLY A 76 12.69 -9.71 17.58
N LEU A 77 13.71 -8.93 17.92
CA LEU A 77 15.04 -9.45 18.22
C LEU A 77 15.09 -9.90 19.69
N LEU A 78 15.71 -11.04 19.95
CA LEU A 78 15.99 -11.58 21.28
C LEU A 78 17.23 -10.93 21.90
#